data_AF-A0A9N8F229-F1
#
_entry.id   AF-A0A9N8F229-F1
#
_cell.length_a   1.000
_cell.length_b   1.000
_cell.length_c   1.000
_cell.angle_alpha   90.00
_cell.angle_beta   90.00
_cell.angle_gamma   90.00
#
_symmetry.space_group_name_H-M   'P 1'
#
loop_
_entity.id
_entity.type
_entity.pdbx_description
1 polymer ?
#
loop_
_entity_poly.entity_id
_entity_poly.type
_entity_poly.pdbx_seq_one_letter_code
_entity_poly.pdbx_strand_id
1 'polypeptide(L)'
;MYHHDQTYKNELDAWKLYHKSEAQILQQILDAVNDTYTKALKDRMWGYGNTSPFDIITHLVTTYGKITETDLLANRELLTQPWTPPTDIEELFDNIDTCIAFSVEGGDVISDRNAVSAGVATLHATGLFIHPIREWNKRTPENRTLTHFKEFFRDAENVRQTETTVSAAGYHQRANATITDTQTVTTGTSTLTHPQLIDIATITRIVQESLRESQAANATTTTTTDRPNRRSATRANTSIVGLTAAELDAMGWCWTHGYCHNPAHNSDTCNFPKEGHNIQATAQNKMGGSNERYQPRRGN
;
A
#
# COMPACT_ATOMS: atom_id res chain seq x y z
N MET A 1 -41.37 23.46 -5.42
CA MET A 1 -41.06 23.21 -6.85
C MET A 1 -39.56 23.26 -7.17
N TYR A 2 -38.70 23.91 -6.37
CA TYR A 2 -37.28 24.16 -6.72
C TYR A 2 -36.29 23.02 -6.41
N HIS A 3 -36.55 22.19 -5.39
CA HIS A 3 -35.63 21.11 -5.00
C HIS A 3 -35.55 19.94 -6.00
N HIS A 4 -36.61 19.67 -6.75
CA HIS A 4 -36.62 18.61 -7.77
C HIS A 4 -35.79 19.02 -9.01
N ASP A 5 -35.78 20.31 -9.36
CA ASP A 5 -34.98 20.86 -10.47
C ASP A 5 -33.48 20.82 -10.17
N GLN A 6 -33.06 21.12 -8.93
CA GLN A 6 -31.66 21.01 -8.53
C GLN A 6 -31.18 19.55 -8.45
N THR A 7 -32.03 18.64 -7.96
CA THR A 7 -31.70 17.21 -7.88
C THR A 7 -31.51 16.64 -9.29
N TYR A 8 -32.43 16.94 -10.21
CA TYR A 8 -32.31 16.55 -11.62
C TYR A 8 -31.05 17.11 -12.29
N LYS A 9 -30.70 18.38 -12.04
CA LYS A 9 -29.46 18.98 -12.57
C LYS A 9 -28.21 18.25 -12.06
N ASN A 10 -28.17 17.96 -10.76
CA ASN A 10 -27.05 17.23 -10.16
C ASN A 10 -26.94 15.80 -10.73
N GLU A 11 -28.07 15.11 -10.91
CA GLU A 11 -28.13 13.76 -11.52
C GLU A 11 -27.68 13.78 -12.97
N LEU A 12 -28.12 14.77 -13.75
CA LEU A 12 -27.71 14.95 -15.14
C LEU A 12 -26.21 15.24 -15.27
N ASP A 13 -25.66 16.07 -14.39
CA ASP A 13 -24.24 16.40 -14.39
C ASP A 13 -23.39 15.19 -13.97
N ALA A 14 -23.84 14.42 -12.97
CA ALA A 14 -23.21 13.16 -12.58
C ALA A 14 -23.24 12.13 -13.72
N TRP A 15 -24.37 11.99 -14.41
CA TRP A 15 -24.50 11.10 -15.56
C TRP A 15 -23.57 11.51 -16.71
N LYS A 16 -23.51 12.81 -17.05
CA LYS A 16 -22.59 13.32 -18.08
C LYS A 16 -21.13 13.08 -17.72
N LEU A 17 -20.78 13.30 -16.45
CA LEU A 17 -19.42 13.06 -15.96
C LEU A 17 -19.06 11.57 -16.08
N TYR A 18 -19.95 10.68 -15.64
CA TYR A 18 -19.76 9.23 -15.76
C TYR A 18 -19.47 8.83 -17.22
N HIS A 19 -20.34 9.20 -18.16
CA HIS A 19 -20.18 8.83 -19.58
C HIS A 19 -18.93 9.42 -20.22
N LYS A 20 -18.58 10.66 -19.84
CA LYS A 20 -17.33 11.29 -20.29
C LYS A 20 -16.12 10.52 -19.77
N SER A 21 -16.10 10.16 -18.49
CA SER A 21 -15.00 9.40 -17.89
C SER A 21 -14.90 8.00 -18.51
N GLU A 22 -16.02 7.32 -18.71
CA GLU A 22 -16.07 5.99 -19.35
C GLU A 22 -15.49 6.03 -20.77
N ALA A 23 -15.91 7.00 -21.59
CA ALA A 23 -15.38 7.19 -22.95
C ALA A 23 -13.88 7.51 -22.95
N GLN A 24 -13.40 8.31 -21.99
CA GLN A 24 -11.97 8.64 -21.85
C GLN A 24 -11.15 7.41 -21.47
N ILE A 25 -11.64 6.58 -20.54
CA ILE A 25 -10.96 5.33 -20.15
C ILE A 25 -10.94 4.36 -21.32
N LEU A 26 -12.06 4.21 -22.04
CA LEU A 26 -12.13 3.36 -23.22
C LEU A 26 -11.08 3.77 -24.26
N GLN A 27 -10.96 5.07 -24.53
CA GLN A 27 -9.97 5.58 -25.48
C GLN A 27 -8.54 5.26 -25.02
N GLN A 28 -8.22 5.48 -23.74
CA GLN A 28 -6.89 5.15 -23.19
C GLN A 28 -6.54 3.67 -23.35
N ILE A 29 -7.52 2.77 -23.12
CA ILE A 29 -7.30 1.32 -23.29
C ILE A 29 -7.07 0.98 -24.76
N LEU A 30 -7.89 1.52 -25.67
CA LEU A 30 -7.78 1.25 -27.10
C LEU A 30 -6.49 1.81 -27.72
N ASP A 31 -5.97 2.93 -27.20
CA ASP A 31 -4.69 3.48 -27.63
C ASP A 31 -3.49 2.67 -27.09
N ALA A 32 -3.64 2.06 -25.91
CA ALA A 32 -2.59 1.28 -25.27
C ALA A 32 -2.44 -0.14 -25.85
N VAL A 33 -3.48 -0.68 -26.49
CA VAL A 33 -3.54 -2.08 -26.92
C VAL A 33 -3.73 -2.17 -28.44
N ASN A 34 -2.97 -3.04 -29.10
CA ASN A 34 -3.13 -3.26 -30.54
C ASN A 34 -4.55 -3.75 -30.88
N ASP A 35 -5.19 -3.13 -31.89
CA ASP A 35 -6.58 -3.46 -32.31
C ASP A 35 -6.77 -4.95 -32.63
N THR A 36 -5.71 -5.70 -32.95
CA THR A 36 -5.77 -7.16 -33.12
C THR A 36 -6.36 -7.89 -31.91
N TYR A 37 -6.12 -7.40 -30.69
CA TYR A 37 -6.58 -8.00 -29.43
C TYR A 37 -7.95 -7.48 -28.96
N THR A 38 -8.48 -6.41 -29.56
CA THR A 38 -9.75 -5.79 -29.16
C THR A 38 -10.82 -5.85 -30.24
N LYS A 39 -10.44 -6.03 -31.51
CA LYS A 39 -11.34 -6.08 -32.68
C LYS A 39 -12.47 -7.10 -32.58
N ALA A 40 -12.31 -8.15 -31.79
CA ALA A 40 -13.36 -9.15 -31.57
C ALA A 40 -14.60 -8.56 -30.88
N LEU A 41 -14.43 -7.47 -30.12
CA LEU A 41 -15.49 -6.74 -29.43
C LEU A 41 -15.98 -5.51 -30.21
N LYS A 42 -15.46 -5.28 -31.42
CA LYS A 42 -15.79 -4.11 -32.24
C LYS A 42 -17.02 -4.41 -33.09
N ASP A 43 -18.11 -3.70 -32.84
CA ASP A 43 -19.30 -3.78 -33.67
C ASP A 43 -19.06 -3.17 -35.07
N ARG A 44 -19.68 -3.77 -36.08
CA ARG A 44 -19.51 -3.36 -37.48
C ARG A 44 -20.05 -1.96 -37.77
N MET A 45 -21.14 -1.56 -37.11
CA MET A 45 -21.82 -0.29 -37.35
C MET A 45 -21.43 0.77 -36.33
N TRP A 46 -21.28 0.37 -35.06
CA TRP A 46 -21.10 1.30 -33.94
C TRP A 46 -19.70 1.27 -33.33
N GLY A 47 -18.79 0.45 -33.87
CA GLY A 47 -17.45 0.27 -33.29
C GLY A 47 -17.54 -0.21 -31.85
N TYR A 48 -16.86 0.46 -30.93
CA TYR A 48 -16.90 0.16 -29.49
C TYR A 48 -18.05 0.88 -28.75
N GLY A 49 -19.02 1.47 -29.45
CA GLY A 49 -20.07 2.30 -28.86
C GLY A 49 -20.98 1.62 -27.84
N ASN A 50 -21.05 0.28 -27.85
CA ASN A 50 -21.81 -0.53 -26.88
C ASN A 50 -20.89 -1.36 -25.97
N THR A 51 -19.58 -1.12 -25.98
CA THR A 51 -18.60 -1.92 -25.25
C THR A 51 -18.04 -1.08 -24.10
N SER A 52 -18.22 -1.54 -22.87
CA SER A 52 -17.67 -0.82 -21.72
C SER A 52 -16.15 -1.04 -21.62
N PRO A 53 -15.40 -0.12 -20.98
CA PRO A 53 -14.00 -0.34 -20.63
C PRO A 53 -13.77 -1.67 -19.89
N PHE A 54 -14.71 -2.05 -19.02
CA PHE A 54 -14.66 -3.29 -18.27
C PHE A 54 -14.74 -4.52 -19.16
N ASP A 55 -15.57 -4.50 -20.20
CA ASP A 55 -15.68 -5.60 -21.17
C ASP A 55 -14.38 -5.78 -21.95
N ILE A 56 -13.74 -4.68 -22.36
CA ILE A 56 -12.44 -4.72 -23.05
C ILE A 56 -11.38 -5.35 -22.14
N ILE A 57 -11.23 -4.85 -20.90
CA ILE A 57 -10.24 -5.37 -19.95
C ILE A 57 -10.51 -6.85 -19.66
N THR A 58 -11.77 -7.20 -19.40
CA THR A 58 -12.18 -8.58 -19.14
C THR A 58 -11.82 -9.49 -20.31
N HIS A 59 -12.10 -9.09 -21.55
CA HIS A 59 -11.72 -9.86 -22.73
C HIS A 59 -10.21 -10.03 -22.86
N LEU A 60 -9.44 -8.95 -22.67
CA LEU A 60 -7.99 -9.00 -22.75
C LEU A 60 -7.40 -9.96 -21.72
N VAL A 61 -7.82 -9.86 -20.46
CA VAL A 61 -7.34 -10.73 -19.38
C VAL A 61 -7.76 -12.18 -19.61
N THR A 62 -9.04 -12.43 -19.91
CA THR A 62 -9.56 -13.81 -20.01
C THR A 62 -9.13 -14.53 -21.28
N THR A 63 -8.85 -13.81 -22.37
CA THR A 63 -8.51 -14.40 -23.67
C THR A 63 -7.00 -14.46 -23.89
N TYR A 64 -6.28 -13.39 -23.54
CA TYR A 64 -4.86 -13.23 -23.86
C TYR A 64 -3.96 -13.10 -22.62
N GLY A 65 -4.50 -12.66 -21.48
CA GLY A 65 -3.78 -12.52 -20.21
C GLY A 65 -3.61 -13.84 -19.45
N LYS A 66 -3.63 -14.98 -20.13
CA LYS A 66 -3.38 -16.28 -19.51
C LYS A 66 -1.89 -16.52 -19.43
N ILE A 67 -1.41 -16.90 -18.25
CA ILE A 67 -0.04 -17.38 -18.07
C ILE A 67 0.09 -18.70 -18.86
N THR A 68 0.99 -18.70 -19.83
CA THR A 68 1.26 -19.87 -20.68
C THR A 68 2.38 -20.73 -20.09
N GLU A 69 2.50 -21.97 -20.59
CA GLU A 69 3.63 -22.83 -20.23
C GLU A 69 4.98 -22.21 -20.61
N THR A 70 5.03 -21.47 -21.72
CA THR A 70 6.22 -20.71 -22.12
C THR A 70 6.58 -19.64 -21.10
N ASP A 71 5.59 -18.93 -20.53
CA ASP A 71 5.84 -17.92 -19.50
C ASP A 71 6.33 -18.55 -18.19
N LEU A 72 5.78 -19.71 -17.81
CA LEU A 72 6.24 -20.47 -16.64
C LEU A 72 7.67 -21.00 -16.80
N LEU A 73 8.05 -21.40 -18.01
CA LEU A 73 9.42 -21.79 -18.32
C LEU A 73 10.37 -20.58 -18.25
N ALA A 74 9.99 -19.44 -18.83
CA ALA A 74 10.75 -18.20 -18.73
C ALA A 74 10.92 -17.75 -17.26
N ASN A 75 9.87 -17.88 -16.44
CA ASN A 75 9.94 -17.58 -15.01
C ASN A 75 10.95 -18.47 -14.26
N ARG A 76 11.07 -19.75 -14.64
CA ARG A 76 12.10 -20.64 -14.07
C ARG A 76 13.50 -20.25 -14.48
N GLU A 77 13.70 -19.76 -15.69
CA GLU A 77 14.99 -19.21 -16.13
C GLU A 77 15.34 -17.95 -15.34
N LEU A 78 14.38 -17.04 -15.13
CA LEU A 78 14.53 -15.83 -14.30
C LEU A 78 14.92 -16.16 -12.86
N LEU A 79 14.34 -17.21 -12.26
CA LEU A 79 14.71 -17.65 -10.91
C LEU A 79 16.21 -18.00 -10.80
N THR A 80 16.81 -18.47 -11.88
CA THR A 80 18.23 -18.86 -11.95
C THR A 80 19.14 -17.76 -12.50
N GLN A 81 18.60 -16.56 -12.75
CA GLN A 81 19.35 -15.45 -13.28
C GLN A 81 20.53 -15.12 -12.35
N PRO A 82 21.75 -14.92 -12.90
CA PRO A 82 22.90 -14.58 -12.09
C PRO A 82 22.72 -13.19 -11.47
N TRP A 83 23.18 -13.06 -10.23
CA TRP A 83 23.29 -11.79 -9.52
C TRP A 83 24.74 -11.64 -9.05
N THR A 84 25.27 -10.42 -9.11
CA THR A 84 26.60 -10.08 -8.61
C THR A 84 26.63 -8.61 -8.21
N PRO A 85 27.38 -8.21 -7.17
CA PRO A 85 27.64 -6.80 -6.87
C PRO A 85 28.20 -6.05 -8.11
N PRO A 86 27.95 -4.73 -8.27
CA PRO A 86 27.59 -3.76 -7.23
C PRO A 86 26.09 -3.51 -7.02
N THR A 87 25.21 -4.25 -7.70
CA THR A 87 23.77 -4.17 -7.45
C THR A 87 23.43 -4.67 -6.05
N ASP A 88 22.35 -4.16 -5.46
CA ASP A 88 21.94 -4.53 -4.11
C ASP A 88 21.49 -6.00 -4.07
N ILE A 89 21.76 -6.70 -2.96
CA ILE A 89 21.30 -8.06 -2.74
C ILE A 89 19.77 -8.13 -2.65
N GLU A 90 19.11 -7.02 -2.34
CA GLU A 90 17.65 -6.91 -2.42
C GLU A 90 17.12 -7.22 -3.83
N GLU A 91 17.86 -6.91 -4.91
CA GLU A 91 17.42 -7.26 -6.28
C GLU A 91 17.33 -8.77 -6.49
N LEU A 92 18.22 -9.56 -5.87
CA LEU A 92 18.14 -11.02 -5.88
C LEU A 92 16.89 -11.50 -5.13
N PHE A 93 16.60 -10.90 -3.98
CA PHE A 93 15.44 -11.27 -3.17
C PHE A 93 14.12 -10.92 -3.84
N ASP A 94 14.04 -9.74 -4.44
CA ASP A 94 12.88 -9.26 -5.19
C ASP A 94 12.63 -10.12 -6.43
N ASN A 95 13.68 -10.55 -7.14
CA ASN A 95 13.55 -11.49 -8.26
C ASN A 95 12.97 -12.83 -7.79
N ILE A 96 13.48 -13.39 -6.69
CA ILE A 96 12.96 -14.64 -6.11
C ILE A 96 11.48 -14.50 -5.73
N ASP A 97 11.09 -13.41 -5.05
CA ASP A 97 9.70 -13.17 -4.66
C ASP A 97 8.77 -13.00 -5.86
N THR A 98 9.23 -12.25 -6.87
CA THR A 98 8.49 -12.06 -8.12
C THR A 98 8.28 -13.39 -8.82
N CYS A 99 9.30 -14.23 -8.89
CA CYS A 99 9.20 -15.56 -9.50
C CYS A 99 8.20 -16.46 -8.75
N ILE A 100 8.22 -16.45 -7.42
CA ILE A 100 7.27 -17.21 -6.59
C ILE A 100 5.85 -16.70 -6.84
N ALA A 101 5.61 -15.40 -6.77
CA ALA A 101 4.29 -14.81 -6.99
C ALA A 101 3.75 -15.15 -8.39
N PHE A 102 4.57 -15.05 -9.43
CA PHE A 102 4.21 -15.42 -10.79
C PHE A 102 3.84 -16.91 -10.91
N SER A 103 4.58 -17.78 -10.24
CA SER A 103 4.35 -19.22 -10.25
C SER A 103 3.04 -19.64 -9.58
N VAL A 104 2.61 -18.90 -8.54
CA VAL A 104 1.33 -19.12 -7.86
C VAL A 104 0.16 -18.78 -8.78
N GLU A 105 0.22 -17.64 -9.45
CA GLU A 105 -0.82 -17.23 -10.42
C GLU A 105 -0.88 -18.19 -11.63
N GLY A 106 0.27 -18.67 -12.09
CA GLY A 106 0.37 -19.62 -13.20
C GLY A 106 0.02 -21.08 -12.85
N GLY A 107 -0.26 -21.39 -11.57
CA GLY A 107 -0.64 -22.74 -11.13
C GLY A 107 0.51 -23.75 -11.03
N ASP A 108 1.75 -23.29 -11.06
CA ASP A 108 2.96 -24.12 -11.05
C ASP A 108 3.93 -23.65 -9.97
N VAL A 109 3.46 -23.78 -8.73
CA VAL A 109 4.05 -23.14 -7.55
C VAL A 109 5.52 -23.53 -7.35
N ILE A 110 6.39 -22.53 -7.33
CA ILE A 110 7.78 -22.67 -6.88
C ILE A 110 7.77 -22.79 -5.36
N SER A 111 8.16 -23.96 -4.86
CA SER A 111 8.32 -24.14 -3.42
C SER A 111 9.46 -23.28 -2.84
N ASP A 112 9.31 -22.84 -1.58
CA ASP A 112 10.36 -22.15 -0.81
C ASP A 112 11.70 -22.87 -0.88
N ARG A 113 11.70 -24.20 -0.83
CA ARG A 113 12.93 -25.00 -0.91
C ARG A 113 13.66 -24.79 -2.24
N ASN A 114 12.93 -24.77 -3.35
CA ASN A 114 13.52 -24.57 -4.68
C ASN A 114 14.00 -23.13 -4.83
N ALA A 115 13.23 -22.15 -4.36
CA ALA A 115 13.60 -20.73 -4.35
C ALA A 115 14.90 -20.48 -3.55
N VAL A 116 14.99 -21.00 -2.33
CA VAL A 116 16.20 -20.93 -1.49
C VAL A 116 17.38 -21.63 -2.17
N SER A 117 17.14 -22.79 -2.79
CA SER A 117 18.22 -23.53 -3.48
C SER A 117 18.76 -22.75 -4.68
N ALA A 118 17.89 -22.10 -5.45
CA ALA A 118 18.27 -21.22 -6.54
C ALA A 118 19.06 -20.00 -6.02
N GLY A 119 18.57 -19.31 -4.99
CA GLY A 119 19.27 -18.18 -4.37
C GLY A 119 20.66 -18.54 -3.85
N VAL A 120 20.80 -19.69 -3.15
CA VAL A 120 22.10 -20.20 -2.70
C VAL A 120 23.02 -20.51 -3.87
N ALA A 121 22.51 -21.12 -4.96
CA ALA A 121 23.29 -21.40 -6.15
C ALA A 121 23.80 -20.11 -6.83
N THR A 122 22.94 -19.10 -6.94
CA THR A 122 23.30 -17.78 -7.45
C THR A 122 24.40 -17.13 -6.61
N LEU A 123 24.24 -17.10 -5.28
CA LEU A 123 25.26 -16.57 -4.36
C LEU A 123 26.56 -17.37 -4.41
N HIS A 124 26.49 -18.70 -4.55
CA HIS A 124 27.66 -19.56 -4.69
C HIS A 124 28.44 -19.25 -5.98
N ALA A 125 27.75 -19.01 -7.10
CA ALA A 125 28.36 -18.68 -8.38
C ALA A 125 29.20 -17.39 -8.34
N THR A 126 28.86 -16.45 -7.45
CA THR A 126 29.67 -15.22 -7.26
C THR A 126 31.05 -15.49 -6.65
N GLY A 127 31.22 -16.58 -5.90
CA GLY A 127 32.42 -16.84 -5.11
C GLY A 127 32.62 -15.91 -3.89
N LEU A 128 31.73 -14.96 -3.64
CA LEU A 128 31.86 -13.97 -2.56
C LEU A 128 31.33 -14.45 -1.20
N PHE A 129 30.46 -15.47 -1.20
CA PHE A 129 29.73 -15.92 -0.01
C PHE A 129 30.14 -17.31 0.48
N ILE A 130 31.38 -17.75 0.22
CA ILE A 130 31.86 -19.10 0.56
C ILE A 130 31.64 -19.43 2.05
N HIS A 131 32.07 -18.55 2.94
CA HIS A 131 31.90 -18.74 4.39
C HIS A 131 30.43 -18.69 4.84
N PRO A 132 29.64 -17.65 4.48
CA PRO A 132 28.21 -17.61 4.77
C PRO A 132 27.45 -18.85 4.29
N ILE A 133 27.70 -19.33 3.07
CA ILE A 133 27.02 -20.52 2.51
C ILE A 133 27.34 -21.77 3.33
N ARG A 134 28.58 -21.93 3.80
CA ARG A 134 28.95 -23.04 4.68
C ARG A 134 28.17 -23.01 5.99
N GLU A 135 27.99 -21.84 6.59
CA GLU A 135 27.21 -21.70 7.82
C GLU A 135 25.71 -21.88 7.58
N TRP A 136 25.18 -21.39 6.46
CA TRP A 136 23.80 -21.63 6.03
C TRP A 136 23.49 -23.14 5.93
N ASN A 137 24.39 -23.90 5.32
CA ASN A 137 24.22 -25.34 5.12
C ASN A 137 24.22 -26.17 6.42
N LYS A 138 24.69 -25.62 7.55
CA LYS A 138 24.64 -26.28 8.87
C LYS A 138 23.29 -26.09 9.58
N ARG A 139 22.45 -25.17 9.12
CA ARG A 139 21.14 -24.90 9.74
C ARG A 139 20.20 -26.09 9.59
N THR A 140 19.33 -26.27 10.58
CA THR A 140 18.31 -27.31 10.54
C THR A 140 17.28 -27.05 9.43
N PRO A 141 16.59 -28.07 8.91
CA PRO A 141 15.60 -27.89 7.84
C PRO A 141 14.51 -26.86 8.17
N GLU A 142 14.10 -26.78 9.43
CA GLU A 142 13.07 -25.84 9.93
C GLU A 142 13.56 -24.39 9.86
N ASN A 143 14.88 -24.19 9.87
CA ASN A 143 15.51 -22.87 9.78
C ASN A 143 15.97 -22.53 8.36
N ARG A 144 15.72 -23.39 7.37
CA ARG A 144 16.05 -23.17 5.95
C ARG A 144 14.82 -22.73 5.15
N THR A 145 14.10 -21.76 5.70
CA THR A 145 12.96 -21.09 5.06
C THR A 145 13.43 -19.92 4.20
N LEU A 146 12.57 -19.45 3.29
CA LEU A 146 12.85 -18.28 2.47
C LEU A 146 13.09 -17.02 3.30
N THR A 147 12.32 -16.83 4.38
CA THR A 147 12.48 -15.70 5.31
C THR A 147 13.88 -15.69 5.94
N HIS A 148 14.30 -16.80 6.54
CA HIS A 148 15.62 -16.88 7.16
C HIS A 148 16.76 -16.79 6.15
N PHE A 149 16.52 -17.23 4.90
CA PHE A 149 17.49 -17.06 3.82
C PHE A 149 17.77 -15.58 3.55
N LYS A 150 16.73 -14.77 3.36
CA LYS A 150 16.87 -13.34 3.09
C LYS A 150 17.55 -12.60 4.24
N GLU A 151 17.09 -12.84 5.47
CA GLU A 151 17.70 -12.24 6.67
C GLU A 151 19.19 -12.58 6.78
N PHE A 152 19.54 -13.86 6.66
CA PHE A 152 20.91 -14.31 6.83
C PHE A 152 21.86 -13.75 5.76
N PHE A 153 21.44 -13.75 4.49
CA PHE A 153 22.30 -13.28 3.41
C PHE A 153 22.34 -11.76 3.28
N ARG A 154 21.31 -11.04 3.73
CA ARG A 154 21.36 -9.58 3.94
C ARG A 154 22.44 -9.22 4.96
N ASP A 155 22.46 -9.90 6.11
CA ASP A 155 23.49 -9.69 7.13
C ASP A 155 24.88 -10.04 6.60
N ALA A 156 25.02 -11.13 5.84
CA ALA A 156 26.28 -11.52 5.23
C ALA A 156 26.80 -10.48 4.23
N GLU A 157 25.92 -9.88 3.42
CA GLU A 157 26.29 -8.82 2.49
C GLU A 157 26.71 -7.54 3.21
N ASN A 158 26.00 -7.14 4.27
CA ASN A 158 26.39 -6.01 5.12
C ASN A 158 27.81 -6.21 5.69
N VAL A 159 28.11 -7.41 6.19
CA VAL A 159 29.46 -7.75 6.67
C VAL A 159 30.49 -7.64 5.52
N ARG A 160 30.19 -8.22 4.36
CA ARG A 160 31.10 -8.16 3.19
C ARG A 160 31.40 -6.71 2.75
N GLN A 161 30.40 -5.83 2.73
CA GLN A 161 30.55 -4.42 2.39
C GLN A 161 31.42 -3.68 3.42
N THR A 162 31.19 -3.93 4.72
CA THR A 162 32.02 -3.34 5.78
C THR A 162 33.47 -3.82 5.73
N GLU A 163 33.74 -5.11 5.50
CA GLU A 163 35.11 -5.63 5.35
C GLU A 163 35.82 -5.08 4.11
N THR A 164 35.10 -4.91 3.00
CA THR A 164 35.62 -4.30 1.77
C THR A 164 36.04 -2.85 2.01
N THR A 165 35.22 -2.06 2.71
CA THR A 165 35.54 -0.66 3.02
C THR A 165 36.69 -0.52 4.02
N VAL A 166 36.76 -1.38 5.04
CA VAL A 166 37.89 -1.41 6.00
C VAL A 166 39.20 -1.76 5.30
N SER A 167 39.18 -2.72 4.38
CA SER A 167 40.36 -3.11 3.60
C SER A 167 40.85 -1.98 2.70
N ALA A 168 39.93 -1.27 2.05
CA ALA A 168 40.25 -0.08 1.26
C ALA A 168 40.86 1.03 2.14
N ALA A 169 40.27 1.32 3.31
CA ALA A 169 40.81 2.30 4.25
C ALA A 169 42.23 1.93 4.72
N GLY A 170 42.44 0.66 5.10
CA GLY A 170 43.74 0.12 5.52
C GLY A 170 44.84 0.21 4.45
N TYR A 171 44.47 0.08 3.18
CA TYR A 171 45.39 0.26 2.05
C TYR A 171 45.82 1.73 1.91
N HIS A 172 44.90 2.68 2.05
CA HIS A 172 45.20 4.12 2.02
C HIS A 172 46.09 4.57 3.18
N GLN A 173 45.99 3.95 4.36
CA GLN A 173 46.86 4.26 5.50
C GLN A 173 48.28 3.69 5.34
N ARG A 174 48.46 2.58 4.62
CA ARG A 174 49.78 2.02 4.30
C ARG A 174 50.50 2.76 3.17
N ALA A 175 49.76 3.31 2.21
CA ALA A 175 50.32 4.13 1.14
C ALA A 175 50.90 5.48 1.63
N ASN A 176 50.49 5.96 2.81
CA ASN A 176 50.99 7.21 3.39
C ASN A 176 52.23 7.04 4.30
N ALA A 177 52.76 5.82 4.44
CA ALA A 177 53.94 5.52 5.26
C ALA A 177 55.25 5.42 4.44
N THR A 178 55.36 6.14 3.33
CA THR A 178 56.62 6.28 2.58
C THR A 178 56.86 7.74 2.25
N ILE A 179 57.73 8.38 3.03
CA ILE A 179 58.29 9.70 2.71
C ILE A 179 59.41 9.47 1.69
N THR A 180 59.34 10.07 0.50
CA THR A 180 60.37 10.98 -0.08
C THR A 180 59.89 11.49 -1.45
N ASP A 181 59.73 12.81 -1.52
CA ASP A 181 59.92 13.77 -2.61
C ASP A 181 59.60 13.43 -4.11
N THR A 182 59.01 14.45 -4.77
CA THR A 182 58.94 14.73 -6.22
C THR A 182 57.78 14.20 -7.09
N GLN A 183 56.88 15.15 -7.42
CA GLN A 183 56.09 15.41 -8.65
C GLN A 183 55.10 14.38 -9.27
N THR A 184 53.82 14.81 -9.22
CA THR A 184 52.75 14.75 -10.24
C THR A 184 52.56 13.49 -11.09
N VAL A 185 51.49 12.74 -10.79
CA VAL A 185 50.57 12.17 -11.79
C VAL A 185 49.13 12.33 -11.31
N THR A 186 48.37 13.14 -12.05
CA THR A 186 46.92 13.22 -11.98
C THR A 186 46.32 12.00 -12.68
N THR A 187 45.41 11.27 -12.02
CA THR A 187 44.28 10.59 -12.67
C THR A 187 43.24 10.15 -11.65
N GLY A 188 42.02 10.66 -11.80
CA GLY A 188 40.79 9.96 -11.44
C GLY A 188 40.28 10.08 -10.01
N THR A 189 39.86 11.28 -9.60
CA THR A 189 38.83 11.42 -8.56
C THR A 189 37.54 10.76 -9.01
N SER A 190 37.29 9.53 -8.59
CA SER A 190 35.93 8.97 -8.51
C SER A 190 35.51 9.00 -7.04
N THR A 191 35.10 10.18 -6.59
CA THR A 191 34.19 10.31 -5.45
C THR A 191 32.87 9.66 -5.83
N LEU A 192 32.73 8.37 -5.50
CA LEU A 192 31.42 7.76 -5.35
C LEU A 192 31.05 7.92 -3.88
N THR A 193 30.25 8.95 -3.68
CA THR A 193 29.45 9.22 -2.51
C THR A 193 28.88 7.94 -1.92
N HIS A 194 29.15 7.72 -0.63
CA HIS A 194 28.27 7.00 0.27
C HIS A 194 26.82 7.24 -0.16
N PRO A 195 25.98 6.21 -0.45
CA PRO A 195 24.56 6.44 -0.38
C PRO A 195 24.32 6.96 1.04
N GLN A 196 23.75 8.16 1.14
CA GLN A 196 23.40 8.74 2.41
C GLN A 196 22.55 7.69 3.12
N LEU A 197 23.06 7.10 4.20
CA LEU A 197 22.23 6.51 5.22
C LEU A 197 21.28 7.65 5.61
N ILE A 198 20.07 7.63 5.05
CA ILE A 198 19.01 8.50 5.50
C ILE A 198 18.80 8.01 6.93
N ASP A 199 19.32 8.77 7.88
CA ASP A 199 19.18 8.52 9.31
C ASP A 199 17.72 8.13 9.57
N ILE A 200 17.49 7.00 10.25
CA ILE A 200 16.13 6.53 10.59
C ILE A 200 15.34 7.66 11.27
N ALA A 201 16.01 8.58 11.97
CA ALA A 201 15.42 9.79 12.53
C ALA A 201 14.87 10.75 11.46
N THR A 202 15.55 10.87 10.31
CA THR A 202 15.11 11.67 9.16
C THR A 202 13.90 11.05 8.46
N ILE A 203 13.87 9.72 8.27
CA ILE A 203 12.69 9.03 7.75
C ILE A 203 11.50 9.19 8.71
N THR A 204 11.73 9.02 10.00
CA THR A 204 10.69 9.21 11.03
C THR A 204 10.13 10.63 11.00
N ARG A 205 11.00 11.64 10.84
CA ARG A 205 10.60 13.05 10.72
C ARG A 205 9.80 13.31 9.44
N ILE A 206 10.25 12.81 8.29
CA ILE A 206 9.54 12.98 7.02
C ILE A 206 8.16 12.34 7.11
N VAL A 207 8.05 11.10 7.60
CA VAL A 207 6.76 10.41 7.76
C VAL A 207 5.84 11.14 8.73
N GLN A 208 6.36 11.68 9.84
CA GLN A 208 5.58 12.49 10.78
C GLN A 208 5.13 13.82 10.16
N GLU A 209 5.95 14.47 9.34
CA GLU A 209 5.60 15.69 8.62
C GLU A 209 4.51 15.43 7.59
N SER A 210 4.65 14.37 6.77
CA SER A 210 3.65 13.95 5.78
C SER A 210 2.31 13.59 6.43
N LEU A 211 2.34 13.01 7.64
CA LEU A 211 1.12 12.72 8.41
C LEU A 211 0.46 14.00 8.94
N ARG A 212 1.23 14.99 9.39
CA ARG A 212 0.72 16.32 9.79
C ARG A 212 0.12 17.07 8.61
N GLU A 213 0.78 17.06 7.45
CA GLU A 213 0.28 17.68 6.23
C GLU A 213 -1.02 17.02 5.74
N SER A 214 -1.10 15.69 5.79
CA SER A 214 -2.32 14.95 5.46
C SER A 214 -3.49 15.26 6.43
N GLN A 215 -3.20 15.42 7.72
CA GLN A 215 -4.18 15.82 8.72
C GLN A 215 -4.61 17.28 8.57
N ALA A 216 -3.70 18.18 8.21
CA ALA A 216 -3.98 19.59 7.92
C ALA A 216 -4.76 19.78 6.60
N ALA A 217 -4.51 18.95 5.59
CA ALA A 217 -5.26 18.91 4.34
C ALA A 217 -6.71 18.41 4.57
N ASN A 218 -6.90 17.40 5.44
CA ASN A 218 -8.23 16.98 5.88
C ASN A 218 -8.96 18.06 6.70
N ALA A 219 -8.24 18.86 7.50
CA ALA A 219 -8.81 20.01 8.21
C ALA A 219 -9.20 21.15 7.24
N THR A 220 -8.43 21.36 6.18
CA THR A 220 -8.65 22.44 5.18
C THR A 220 -9.78 22.12 4.20
N THR A 221 -10.04 20.84 3.92
CA THR A 221 -11.21 20.43 3.11
C THR A 221 -12.53 20.77 3.82
N THR A 222 -12.53 20.91 5.14
CA THR A 222 -13.73 21.29 5.93
C THR A 222 -13.99 22.81 5.95
N THR A 223 -13.03 23.66 5.54
CA THR A 223 -13.14 25.13 5.68
C THR A 223 -13.54 25.87 4.41
N THR A 224 -13.72 25.21 3.27
CA THR A 224 -14.12 25.89 2.01
C THR A 224 -15.63 25.93 1.75
N THR A 225 -16.48 25.34 2.59
CA THR A 225 -17.95 25.54 2.54
C THR A 225 -18.51 26.50 3.58
N ASP A 226 -17.75 26.93 4.59
CA ASP A 226 -18.28 27.78 5.67
C ASP A 226 -17.80 29.24 5.57
N ARG A 227 -18.48 29.99 4.71
CA ARG A 227 -18.58 31.45 4.84
C ARG A 227 -19.62 31.72 5.94
N PRO A 228 -19.28 32.35 7.09
CA PRO A 228 -20.19 32.39 8.22
C PRO A 228 -21.28 33.44 7.97
N ASN A 229 -22.46 32.99 7.56
CA ASN A 229 -23.66 33.80 7.64
C ASN A 229 -24.04 33.91 9.13
N ARG A 230 -23.76 35.06 9.73
CA ARG A 230 -24.13 35.48 11.11
C ARG A 230 -25.66 35.61 11.29
N ARG A 231 -26.43 34.59 10.92
CA ARG A 231 -27.88 34.50 11.15
C ARG A 231 -28.31 33.03 11.24
N SER A 232 -27.86 32.29 12.26
CA SER A 232 -28.53 31.05 12.73
C SER A 232 -27.91 30.54 14.02
N ALA A 233 -28.05 31.32 15.10
CA ALA A 233 -27.99 30.76 16.44
C ALA A 233 -29.24 29.90 16.65
N THR A 234 -29.12 28.56 16.50
CA THR A 234 -29.95 27.45 17.03
C THR A 234 -30.04 26.27 16.05
N ARG A 235 -28.91 25.60 15.77
CA ARG A 235 -28.95 24.17 15.42
C ARG A 235 -28.22 23.41 16.51
N ALA A 236 -28.96 22.61 17.27
CA ALA A 236 -28.40 21.68 18.23
C ALA A 236 -27.47 20.73 17.47
N ASN A 237 -26.20 20.66 17.88
CA ASN A 237 -25.23 19.76 17.25
C ASN A 237 -25.62 18.32 17.60
N THR A 238 -25.97 17.54 16.57
CA THR A 238 -26.50 16.17 16.66
C THR A 238 -25.42 15.10 16.44
N SER A 239 -24.20 15.52 16.11
CA SER A 239 -23.09 14.62 15.85
C SER A 239 -22.36 14.24 17.14
N ILE A 240 -22.01 12.97 17.28
CA ILE A 240 -21.04 12.49 18.28
C ILE A 240 -19.60 12.60 17.78
N VAL A 241 -19.40 12.91 16.49
CA VAL A 241 -18.08 13.01 15.87
C VAL A 241 -17.36 14.22 16.46
N GLY A 242 -16.23 13.98 17.12
CA GLY A 242 -15.42 15.00 17.79
C GLY A 242 -15.57 15.05 19.31
N LEU A 243 -16.48 14.27 19.91
CA LEU A 243 -16.57 14.14 21.37
C LEU A 243 -15.52 13.14 21.89
N THR A 244 -14.90 13.49 23.01
CA THR A 244 -13.97 12.62 23.73
C THR A 244 -14.71 11.47 24.43
N ALA A 245 -13.99 10.40 24.76
CA ALA A 245 -14.55 9.28 25.50
C ALA A 245 -15.15 9.72 26.86
N ALA A 246 -14.53 10.70 27.53
CA ALA A 246 -15.01 11.23 28.81
C ALA A 246 -16.33 12.01 28.65
N GLU A 247 -16.50 12.76 27.56
CA GLU A 247 -17.75 13.48 27.27
C GLU A 247 -18.90 12.51 26.94
N LEU A 248 -18.61 11.40 26.27
CA LEU A 248 -19.59 10.36 25.97
C LEU A 248 -19.98 9.53 27.21
N ASP A 249 -19.05 9.27 28.12
CA ASP A 249 -19.30 8.54 29.37
C ASP A 249 -20.13 9.36 30.37
N ALA A 250 -20.04 10.70 30.29
CA ALA A 250 -20.88 11.61 31.06
C ALA A 250 -22.35 11.69 30.55
N MET A 251 -22.66 11.04 29.42
CA MET A 251 -24.00 11.02 28.83
C MET A 251 -24.69 9.67 29.08
N GLY A 252 -26.02 9.69 29.21
CA GLY A 252 -26.79 8.45 29.26
C GLY A 252 -26.92 7.87 27.86
N TRP A 253 -26.95 6.55 27.71
CA TRP A 253 -27.08 5.91 26.39
C TRP A 253 -28.07 4.76 26.45
N CYS A 254 -28.99 4.71 25.48
CA CYS A 254 -29.89 3.57 25.31
C CYS A 254 -29.96 3.10 23.86
N TRP A 255 -30.32 1.85 23.66
CA TRP A 255 -30.39 1.22 22.33
C TRP A 255 -31.28 1.99 21.35
N THR A 256 -32.43 2.47 21.80
CA THR A 256 -33.42 3.19 20.96
C THR A 256 -33.05 4.63 20.65
N HIS A 257 -32.53 5.37 21.64
CA HIS A 257 -32.39 6.82 21.59
C HIS A 257 -30.94 7.30 21.40
N GLY A 258 -29.95 6.43 21.63
CA GLY A 258 -28.53 6.79 21.56
C GLY A 258 -28.09 7.66 22.73
N TYR A 259 -27.07 8.50 22.53
CA TYR A 259 -26.49 9.34 23.57
C TYR A 259 -27.41 10.51 23.93
N CYS A 260 -27.96 10.49 25.12
CA CYS A 260 -28.87 11.51 25.63
C CYS A 260 -28.21 12.37 26.71
N HIS A 261 -28.78 13.54 26.93
CA HIS A 261 -28.25 14.50 27.91
C HIS A 261 -28.50 14.08 29.38
N ASN A 262 -29.37 13.08 29.62
CA ASN A 262 -29.66 12.58 30.95
C ASN A 262 -28.75 11.38 31.26
N PRO A 263 -27.74 11.50 32.16
CA PRO A 263 -26.79 10.43 32.46
C PRO A 263 -27.45 9.15 33.00
N ALA A 264 -28.62 9.27 33.63
CA ALA A 264 -29.32 8.13 34.23
C ALA A 264 -30.16 7.31 33.24
N HIS A 265 -30.31 7.79 32.00
CA HIS A 265 -31.08 7.08 30.99
C HIS A 265 -30.23 6.00 30.32
N ASN A 266 -30.67 4.75 30.44
CA ASN A 266 -30.03 3.61 29.82
C ASN A 266 -31.05 2.69 29.13
N SER A 267 -30.58 1.61 28.51
CA SER A 267 -31.47 0.67 27.80
C SER A 267 -32.48 -0.02 28.71
N ASP A 268 -32.16 -0.24 29.98
CA ASP A 268 -33.07 -0.86 30.95
C ASP A 268 -34.13 0.14 31.44
N THR A 269 -33.76 1.41 31.63
CA THR A 269 -34.65 2.49 32.11
C THR A 269 -35.37 3.24 30.99
N CYS A 270 -35.48 2.64 29.80
CA CYS A 270 -36.07 3.29 28.63
C CYS A 270 -37.61 3.22 28.65
N ASN A 271 -38.27 4.37 28.80
CA ASN A 271 -39.73 4.46 28.85
C ASN A 271 -40.42 4.43 27.47
N PHE A 272 -39.67 4.62 26.37
CA PHE A 272 -40.20 4.64 25.01
C PHE A 272 -39.34 3.81 24.05
N PRO A 273 -39.26 2.48 24.27
CA PRO A 273 -38.47 1.61 23.41
C PRO A 273 -39.09 1.51 22.00
N LYS A 274 -38.25 1.48 20.97
CA LYS A 274 -38.66 1.06 19.63
C LYS A 274 -38.78 -0.47 19.57
N GLU A 275 -39.44 -0.95 18.53
CA GLU A 275 -39.47 -2.37 18.22
C GLU A 275 -38.04 -2.93 18.09
N GLY A 276 -37.77 -4.06 18.74
CA GLY A 276 -36.45 -4.67 18.80
C GLY A 276 -35.48 -4.08 19.84
N HIS A 277 -35.94 -3.17 20.70
CA HIS A 277 -35.09 -2.57 21.74
C HIS A 277 -34.51 -3.61 22.71
N ASN A 278 -33.18 -3.61 22.82
CA ASN A 278 -32.46 -4.53 23.70
C ASN A 278 -32.12 -3.85 25.04
N ILE A 279 -32.74 -4.33 26.12
CA ILE A 279 -32.56 -3.78 27.48
C ILE A 279 -31.15 -4.00 28.05
N GLN A 280 -30.42 -5.00 27.56
CA GLN A 280 -29.06 -5.31 28.03
C GLN A 280 -27.97 -4.54 27.28
N ALA A 281 -28.33 -3.78 26.24
CA ALA A 281 -27.36 -3.03 25.44
C ALA A 281 -26.79 -1.84 26.23
N THR A 282 -25.49 -1.61 26.09
CA THR A 282 -24.75 -0.52 26.74
C THR A 282 -24.03 0.35 25.70
N ALA A 283 -23.54 1.52 26.09
CA ALA A 283 -22.77 2.39 25.19
C ALA A 283 -21.51 1.70 24.63
N GLN A 284 -20.92 0.80 25.42
CA GLN A 284 -19.72 0.03 25.09
C GLN A 284 -20.05 -1.24 24.29
N ASN A 285 -21.23 -1.83 24.49
CA ASN A 285 -21.73 -2.97 23.72
C ASN A 285 -23.14 -2.69 23.21
N LYS A 286 -23.21 -2.04 22.04
CA LYS A 286 -24.45 -1.45 21.54
C LYS A 286 -25.46 -2.46 21.00
N MET A 287 -25.04 -3.71 20.73
CA MET A 287 -25.90 -4.80 20.26
C MET A 287 -26.86 -4.38 19.11
N GLY A 288 -26.35 -3.65 18.12
CA GLY A 288 -27.12 -3.13 16.99
C GLY A 288 -27.92 -1.84 17.26
N GLY A 289 -27.74 -1.21 18.42
CA GLY A 289 -28.43 0.02 18.84
C GLY A 289 -27.82 1.31 18.29
N SER A 290 -28.42 2.44 18.66
CA SER A 290 -28.13 3.77 18.08
C SER A 290 -26.68 4.25 18.30
N ASN A 291 -26.08 4.75 17.21
CA ASN A 291 -24.77 5.40 17.21
C ASN A 291 -24.85 6.93 17.22
N GLU A 292 -26.03 7.50 17.41
CA GLU A 292 -26.25 8.94 17.32
C GLU A 292 -26.60 9.57 18.67
N ARG A 293 -26.60 10.91 18.71
CA ARG A 293 -27.07 11.67 19.85
C ARG A 293 -28.60 11.78 19.80
N TYR A 294 -29.27 11.58 20.94
CA TYR A 294 -30.72 11.67 21.04
C TYR A 294 -31.22 13.02 20.55
N GLN A 295 -32.12 12.98 19.56
CA GLN A 295 -32.81 14.16 19.04
C GLN A 295 -34.27 14.14 19.53
N PRO A 296 -34.72 15.16 20.28
CA PRO A 296 -36.14 15.27 20.57
C PRO A 296 -36.88 15.53 19.26
N ARG A 297 -37.95 14.75 18.99
CA ARG A 297 -38.86 15.03 17.89
C ARG A 297 -39.45 16.42 18.11
N ARG A 298 -39.12 17.38 17.23
CA ARG A 298 -39.88 18.62 17.13
C ARG A 298 -41.21 18.25 16.48
N GLY A 299 -42.30 18.34 17.25
CA GLY A 299 -43.64 18.22 16.70
C GLY A 299 -43.83 19.27 15.59
N ASN A 300 -44.49 18.87 14.51
CA ASN A 300 -45.05 19.81 13.53
C ASN A 300 -46.06 20.74 14.21
#